data_AF-A0A4Y2QJY7-F1
#
_entry.id   AF-A0A4Y2QJY7-F1
#
_cell.length_a   1.000
_cell.length_b   1.000
_cell.length_c   1.000
_cell.angle_alpha   90.00
_cell.angle_beta   90.00
_cell.angle_gamma   90.00
#
_symmetry.space_group_name_H-M   'P 1'
#
loop_
_entity.id
_entity.type
_entity.pdbx_description
1 polymer ?
#
loop_
_entity_poly.entity_id
_entity_poly.type
_entity_poly.pdbx_seq_one_letter_code
_entity_poly.pdbx_strand_id
1 'polypeptide(L)'
;MCNIQYDVKEWRIFIDSSKTNLKAGLLHNGSKYASVPLELSAYLKECYGKLASILTELKYKDSGWTVCSDLKVISMVLGQQAGYTKYPCFLCEWDNLDKKNHWIKKKRLHRKTLKPGNKNVVEESLVEPSKVLLPPLHINLGLLKQFVKAL
;
A
#
# COMPACT_ATOMS: atom_id res chain seq x y z
N MET A 1 21.80 -24.22 -16.15
CA MET A 1 21.66 -23.61 -14.81
C MET A 1 21.87 -22.11 -14.97
N CYS A 2 20.81 -21.31 -14.99
CA CYS A 2 20.93 -19.86 -15.09
C CYS A 2 21.44 -19.31 -13.76
N ASN A 3 22.67 -18.81 -13.76
CA ASN A 3 23.35 -18.23 -12.61
C ASN A 3 22.91 -16.76 -12.44
N ILE A 4 21.60 -16.54 -12.29
CA ILE A 4 21.08 -15.20 -12.01
C ILE A 4 21.33 -14.95 -10.52
N GLN A 5 22.27 -14.05 -10.21
CA GLN A 5 22.41 -13.53 -8.85
C GLN A 5 21.10 -12.87 -8.45
N TYR A 6 20.42 -13.47 -7.48
CA TYR A 6 19.19 -12.92 -6.93
C TYR A 6 19.53 -11.75 -6.01
N ASP A 7 19.42 -10.52 -6.51
CA ASP A 7 19.46 -9.32 -5.68
C ASP A 7 18.04 -8.93 -5.27
N VAL A 8 17.74 -9.11 -3.99
CA VAL A 8 16.49 -8.69 -3.34
C VAL A 8 16.08 -7.26 -3.69
N LYS A 9 17.05 -6.33 -3.81
CA LYS A 9 16.79 -4.91 -4.07
C LYS A 9 16.26 -4.65 -5.47
N GLU A 10 16.44 -5.59 -6.38
CA GLU A 10 15.90 -5.52 -7.73
C GLU A 10 14.43 -5.99 -7.80
N TRP A 11 13.88 -6.52 -6.71
CA TRP A 11 12.51 -7.02 -6.68
C TRP A 11 11.65 -6.25 -5.66
N ARG A 12 10.39 -6.08 -6.03
CA ARG A 12 9.36 -5.52 -5.14
C ARG A 12 8.16 -6.45 -5.11
N ILE A 13 7.53 -6.58 -3.95
CA ILE A 13 6.28 -7.30 -3.84
C ILE A 13 5.14 -6.39 -4.29
N PHE A 14 4.31 -6.92 -5.18
CA PHE A 14 3.07 -6.31 -5.60
C PHE A 14 1.91 -7.11 -5.04
N ILE A 15 1.03 -6.43 -4.31
CA ILE A 15 -0.20 -7.01 -3.81
C ILE A 15 -1.34 -6.36 -4.57
N ASP A 16 -2.19 -7.15 -5.20
CA ASP A 16 -3.42 -6.67 -5.83
C ASP A 16 -4.59 -7.33 -5.13
N SER A 17 -5.53 -6.51 -4.70
CA SER A 17 -6.72 -7.01 -4.02
C SER A 17 -7.97 -6.58 -4.76
N SER A 18 -8.92 -7.50 -4.83
CA SER A 18 -10.26 -7.25 -5.30
C SER A 18 -11.26 -7.70 -4.23
N LYS A 19 -12.56 -7.51 -4.48
CA LYS A 19 -13.60 -7.97 -3.54
C LYS A 19 -13.56 -9.48 -3.32
N THR A 20 -13.10 -10.24 -4.30
CA THR A 20 -13.17 -11.70 -4.31
C THR A 20 -11.81 -12.37 -4.34
N ASN A 21 -10.77 -11.70 -4.81
CA ASN A 21 -9.46 -12.31 -5.02
C ASN A 21 -8.36 -11.47 -4.40
N LEU A 22 -7.34 -12.14 -3.90
CA LEU A 22 -6.10 -11.53 -3.42
C LEU A 22 -4.92 -12.16 -4.19
N LYS A 23 -4.05 -11.32 -4.73
CA LYS A 23 -2.90 -11.73 -5.54
C LYS A 23 -1.64 -11.09 -4.98
N ALA A 24 -0.58 -11.87 -4.87
CA ALA A 24 0.76 -11.38 -4.57
C ALA A 24 1.72 -11.87 -5.65
N GLY A 25 2.59 -10.98 -6.12
CA GLY A 25 3.62 -11.32 -7.09
C GLY A 25 4.86 -10.45 -6.93
N LEU A 26 6.01 -10.97 -7.32
CA LEU A 26 7.24 -10.19 -7.41
C LEU A 26 7.33 -9.50 -8.75
N LEU A 27 7.60 -8.21 -8.71
CA LEU A 27 7.89 -7.39 -9.88
C LEU A 27 9.37 -7.02 -9.87
N HIS A 28 10.05 -7.24 -11.00
CA HIS A 28 11.40 -6.77 -11.19
C HIS A 28 11.42 -5.25 -11.44
N ASN A 29 12.39 -4.57 -10.84
CA ASN A 29 12.60 -3.13 -11.02
C ASN A 29 13.03 -2.83 -12.46
N GLY A 30 12.36 -1.88 -13.11
CA GLY A 30 12.57 -1.61 -14.54
C GLY A 30 12.04 -2.69 -15.50
N SER A 31 11.24 -3.65 -15.02
CA SER A 31 10.50 -4.61 -15.85
C SER A 31 11.35 -5.45 -16.83
N LYS A 32 12.65 -5.64 -16.54
CA LYS A 32 13.55 -6.44 -17.37
C LYS A 32 13.16 -7.92 -17.40
N TYR A 33 12.66 -8.43 -16.27
CA TYR A 33 12.19 -9.81 -16.14
C TYR A 33 10.68 -9.86 -15.95
N ALA A 34 10.10 -11.01 -16.31
CA ALA A 34 8.68 -11.29 -16.10
C ALA A 34 8.33 -11.29 -14.60
N SER A 35 7.09 -10.92 -14.30
CA SER A 35 6.56 -11.00 -12.93
C SER A 35 6.48 -12.45 -12.47
N VAL A 36 6.88 -12.70 -11.23
CA VAL A 36 6.79 -14.04 -10.62
C VAL A 36 5.55 -14.08 -9.72
N PRO A 37 4.54 -14.89 -10.01
CA PRO A 37 3.41 -15.07 -9.10
C PRO A 37 3.90 -15.76 -7.82
N LEU A 38 3.60 -15.18 -6.67
CA LEU A 38 3.94 -15.77 -5.37
C LEU A 38 2.72 -16.44 -4.75
N GLU A 39 1.57 -15.76 -4.79
CA GLU A 39 0.36 -16.28 -4.20
C GLU A 39 -0.87 -15.80 -4.98
N LEU A 40 -1.79 -16.72 -5.20
CA LEU A 40 -3.10 -16.44 -5.77
C LEU A 40 -4.12 -17.15 -4.91
N SER A 41 -4.96 -16.37 -4.23
CA SER A 41 -6.09 -16.92 -3.51
C SER A 41 -7.39 -16.43 -4.13
N ALA A 42 -8.04 -17.35 -4.84
CA ALA A 42 -9.41 -17.16 -5.27
C ALA A 42 -10.32 -17.23 -4.02
N TYR A 43 -11.30 -16.33 -3.93
CA TYR A 43 -12.28 -16.25 -2.83
C TYR A 43 -11.80 -15.65 -1.50
N LEU A 44 -10.68 -14.91 -1.47
CA LEU A 44 -10.31 -14.11 -0.30
C LEU A 44 -10.78 -12.66 -0.41
N LYS A 45 -11.77 -12.32 0.44
CA LYS A 45 -12.06 -10.92 0.80
C LYS A 45 -10.83 -10.28 1.46
N GLU A 46 -10.44 -9.11 0.98
CA GLU A 46 -9.39 -8.26 1.54
C GLU A 46 -9.69 -7.89 3.01
N CYS A 47 -8.84 -8.35 3.93
CA CYS A 47 -8.84 -7.93 5.32
C CYS A 47 -7.42 -7.98 5.91
N TYR A 48 -7.19 -7.22 6.97
CA TYR A 48 -5.90 -7.11 7.65
C TYR A 48 -5.33 -8.48 8.04
N GLY A 49 -6.12 -9.33 8.70
CA GLY A 49 -5.64 -10.64 9.17
C GLY A 49 -5.14 -11.56 8.05
N LYS A 50 -5.79 -11.53 6.87
CA LYS A 50 -5.34 -12.32 5.72
C LYS A 50 -4.08 -11.76 5.09
N LEU A 51 -3.98 -10.45 4.95
CA LEU A 51 -2.75 -9.81 4.49
C LEU A 51 -1.59 -10.15 5.43
N ALA A 52 -1.83 -10.22 6.74
CA ALA A 52 -0.85 -10.65 7.72
C ALA A 52 -0.41 -12.11 7.51
N SER A 53 -1.37 -13.02 7.28
CA SER A 53 -1.07 -14.44 6.98
C SER A 53 -0.20 -14.57 5.74
N ILE A 54 -0.57 -13.93 4.63
CA ILE A 54 0.19 -13.93 3.37
C ILE A 54 1.61 -13.42 3.58
N LEU A 55 1.77 -12.25 4.22
CA LEU A 55 3.09 -11.68 4.46
C LEU A 55 3.95 -12.57 5.37
N THR A 56 3.33 -13.33 6.27
CA THR A 56 4.03 -14.30 7.13
C THR A 56 4.46 -15.53 6.35
N GLU A 57 3.60 -16.10 5.52
CA GLU A 57 3.91 -17.24 4.65
C GLU A 57 5.02 -16.92 3.65
N LEU A 58 5.01 -15.70 3.11
CA LEU A 58 6.05 -15.18 2.22
C LEU A 58 7.33 -14.77 2.94
N LYS A 59 7.40 -14.91 4.28
CA LYS A 59 8.53 -14.47 5.11
C LYS A 59 8.98 -13.04 4.80
N TYR A 60 8.01 -12.13 4.64
CA TYR A 60 8.26 -10.74 4.23
C TYR A 60 9.28 -10.02 5.12
N LYS A 61 9.27 -10.31 6.43
CA LYS A 61 10.21 -9.71 7.40
C LYS A 61 11.67 -10.03 7.07
N ASP A 62 11.94 -11.19 6.49
CA ASP A 62 13.28 -11.65 6.13
C ASP A 62 13.66 -11.26 4.69
N SER A 63 12.67 -10.99 3.85
CA SER A 63 12.88 -10.83 2.42
C SER A 63 13.47 -9.49 2.01
N GLY A 64 13.31 -8.43 2.82
CA GLY A 64 13.83 -7.09 2.51
C GLY A 64 13.13 -6.38 1.34
N TRP A 65 12.06 -6.93 0.77
CA TRP A 65 11.37 -6.34 -0.37
C TRP A 65 10.66 -5.02 -0.04
N THR A 66 10.65 -4.11 -1.01
CA THR A 66 9.72 -2.97 -1.01
C THR A 66 8.34 -3.43 -1.45
N VAL A 67 7.29 -2.80 -0.91
CA VAL A 67 5.89 -3.12 -1.18
C VAL A 67 5.29 -2.06 -2.10
N CYS A 68 4.65 -2.49 -3.18
CA CYS A 68 3.85 -1.64 -4.05
C CYS A 68 2.44 -2.22 -4.13
N SER A 69 1.42 -1.40 -3.99
CA SER A 69 0.03 -1.84 -4.11
C SER A 69 -0.88 -0.64 -4.35
N ASP A 70 -2.16 -0.86 -4.52
CA ASP A 70 -3.13 0.22 -4.48
C ASP A 70 -3.15 0.92 -3.10
N LEU A 71 -3.67 2.15 -3.06
CA LEU A 71 -3.68 2.94 -1.83
C LEU A 71 -4.50 2.31 -0.69
N LYS A 72 -5.50 1.49 -1.03
CA LYS A 72 -6.39 0.86 -0.06
C LYS A 72 -5.65 -0.27 0.65
N VAL A 73 -5.02 -1.19 -0.07
CA VAL A 73 -4.19 -2.25 0.49
C VAL A 73 -3.03 -1.65 1.28
N ILE A 74 -2.37 -0.60 0.75
CA ILE A 74 -1.30 0.11 1.47
C ILE A 74 -1.81 0.60 2.84
N SER A 75 -2.98 1.24 2.89
CA SER A 75 -3.55 1.70 4.15
C SER A 75 -3.85 0.54 5.11
N MET A 76 -4.32 -0.60 4.61
CA MET A 76 -4.58 -1.78 5.43
C MET A 76 -3.30 -2.39 5.99
N VAL A 77 -2.25 -2.60 5.17
CA VAL A 77 -0.97 -3.15 5.66
C VAL A 77 -0.26 -2.20 6.62
N LEU A 78 -0.56 -0.90 6.55
CA LEU A 78 -0.08 0.10 7.51
C LEU A 78 -0.96 0.19 8.77
N GLY A 79 -1.99 -0.65 8.89
CA GLY A 79 -2.86 -0.74 10.07
C GLY A 79 -3.87 0.40 10.18
N GLN A 80 -4.18 1.09 9.08
CA GLN A 80 -5.16 2.18 9.08
C GLN A 80 -6.60 1.66 8.93
N GLN A 81 -7.52 2.38 9.55
CA GLN A 81 -8.95 2.15 9.44
C GLN A 81 -9.42 2.37 8.00
N ALA A 82 -10.18 1.41 7.48
CA ALA A 82 -10.81 1.51 6.17
C ALA A 82 -11.99 2.50 6.16
N GLY A 83 -12.35 2.98 4.97
CA GLY A 83 -13.50 3.85 4.76
C GLY A 83 -13.18 5.35 4.85
N TYR A 84 -14.22 6.17 5.01
CA TYR A 84 -14.08 7.63 5.03
C TYR A 84 -13.69 8.10 6.44
N THR A 85 -12.39 8.11 6.71
CA THR A 85 -11.85 8.52 8.02
C THR A 85 -11.47 9.99 8.04
N LYS A 86 -11.40 10.59 9.24
CA LYS A 86 -10.95 11.97 9.43
C LYS A 86 -9.51 12.18 8.95
N TYR A 87 -8.63 11.20 9.17
CA TYR A 87 -7.21 11.30 8.83
C TYR A 87 -6.76 10.18 7.87
N PRO A 88 -7.19 10.15 6.60
CA PRO A 88 -6.99 8.99 5.73
C PRO A 88 -5.54 8.78 5.28
N CYS A 89 -4.72 9.83 5.26
CA CYS A 89 -3.37 9.76 4.70
C CYS A 89 -2.41 9.09 5.67
N PHE A 90 -1.61 8.12 5.22
CA PHE A 90 -0.54 7.50 6.00
C PHE A 90 0.75 8.34 6.04
N LEU A 91 0.95 9.27 5.10
CA LEU A 91 2.14 10.13 5.05
C LEU A 91 1.98 11.38 5.92
N CYS A 92 0.79 11.96 5.97
CA CYS A 92 0.56 13.23 6.64
C CYS A 92 -0.78 13.28 7.39
N GLU A 93 -0.92 14.32 8.20
CA GLU A 93 -2.12 14.60 8.98
C GLU A 93 -3.09 15.46 8.17
N TRP A 94 -3.61 14.88 7.10
CA TRP A 94 -4.67 15.47 6.30
C TRP A 94 -6.01 15.25 7.00
N ASP A 95 -6.70 16.33 7.39
CA ASP A 95 -8.02 16.26 7.99
C ASP A 95 -9.09 16.37 6.89
N ASN A 96 -9.76 15.28 6.55
CA ASN A 96 -10.82 15.22 5.55
C ASN A 96 -12.04 16.09 5.88
N LEU A 97 -12.28 16.36 7.16
CA LEU A 97 -13.46 17.11 7.60
C LEU A 97 -13.22 18.63 7.54
N ASP A 98 -11.95 19.06 7.54
CA ASP A 98 -11.56 20.47 7.50
C ASP A 98 -11.60 21.09 6.10
N LYS A 99 -12.79 21.07 5.47
CA LYS A 99 -13.01 21.56 4.10
C LYS A 99 -12.55 23.01 3.89
N LYS A 100 -12.61 23.84 4.94
CA LYS A 100 -12.24 25.26 4.89
C LYS A 100 -10.75 25.45 4.64
N ASN A 101 -9.90 24.68 5.31
CA ASN A 101 -8.45 24.84 5.22
C ASN A 101 -7.77 23.90 4.22
N HIS A 102 -8.53 23.06 3.49
CA HIS A 102 -7.98 22.12 2.49
C HIS A 102 -7.05 22.81 1.49
N TRP A 103 -7.50 23.93 0.91
CA TRP A 103 -6.78 24.64 -0.15
C TRP A 103 -5.88 25.78 0.36
N ILE A 104 -6.09 26.20 1.61
CA ILE A 104 -5.33 27.28 2.25
C ILE A 104 -4.02 26.72 2.84
N LYS A 105 -4.11 25.58 3.54
CA LYS A 105 -2.99 24.98 4.25
C LYS A 105 -2.17 24.08 3.32
N LYS A 106 -1.15 24.68 2.69
CA LYS A 106 -0.22 23.98 1.77
C LYS A 106 0.70 22.96 2.46
N LYS A 107 1.13 23.23 3.70
CA LYS A 107 2.02 22.33 4.47
C LYS A 107 1.24 21.57 5.53
N ARG A 108 1.33 20.25 5.49
CA ARG A 108 0.72 19.33 6.47
C ARG A 108 1.79 18.69 7.33
N LEU A 109 1.44 18.41 8.59
CA LEU A 109 2.34 17.71 9.49
C LEU A 109 2.55 16.29 8.96
N HIS A 110 3.82 15.90 8.83
CA HIS A 110 4.16 14.54 8.43
C HIS A 110 3.95 13.60 9.62
N ARG A 111 3.44 12.40 9.35
CA ARG A 111 3.32 11.38 10.38
C ARG A 111 4.71 10.84 10.71
N LYS A 112 5.12 10.98 11.97
CA LYS A 112 6.38 10.40 12.46
C LYS A 112 6.25 8.91 12.74
N THR A 113 5.09 8.48 13.24
CA THR A 113 4.83 7.09 13.66
C THR A 113 3.38 6.70 13.40
N LEU A 114 3.14 5.46 13.01
CA LEU A 114 1.82 4.85 12.89
C LEU A 114 1.58 3.92 14.08
N LYS A 115 1.24 4.49 15.24
CA LYS A 115 0.94 3.70 16.45
C LYS A 115 -0.57 3.43 16.54
N PRO A 116 -1.00 2.19 16.83
CA PRO A 116 -2.41 1.88 17.11
C PRO A 116 -3.01 2.82 18.16
N GLY A 117 -4.27 3.20 17.97
CA GLY A 117 -4.99 4.15 18.82
C GLY A 117 -4.71 5.62 18.50
N ASN A 118 -3.73 5.92 17.64
CA ASN A 118 -3.50 7.29 17.18
C ASN A 118 -4.31 7.58 15.90
N LYS A 119 -5.27 8.52 16.00
CA LYS A 119 -6.10 8.98 14.88
C LYS A 119 -6.84 7.83 14.20
N ASN A 120 -6.48 7.50 12.97
CA ASN A 120 -7.11 6.45 12.18
C ASN A 120 -6.29 5.14 12.17
N VAL A 121 -5.22 5.04 12.95
CA VAL A 121 -4.42 3.80 13.03
C VAL A 121 -5.06 2.89 14.06
N VAL A 122 -5.55 1.74 13.62
CA VAL A 122 -6.28 0.77 14.44
C VAL A 122 -5.45 -0.47 14.75
N GLU A 123 -4.57 -0.87 13.84
CA GLU A 123 -3.73 -2.06 13.95
C GLU A 123 -2.25 -1.69 13.81
N GLU A 124 -1.36 -2.62 14.19
CA GLU A 124 0.07 -2.46 13.95
C GLU A 124 0.40 -2.55 12.46
N SER A 125 1.42 -1.82 12.01
CA SER A 125 1.86 -1.91 10.63
C SER A 125 2.52 -3.27 10.35
N LEU A 126 1.98 -3.99 9.37
CA LEU A 126 2.53 -5.27 8.89
C LEU A 126 3.81 -5.06 8.07
N VAL A 127 3.97 -3.87 7.50
CA VAL A 127 5.09 -3.48 6.66
C VAL A 127 5.72 -2.18 7.18
N GLU A 128 7.02 -2.03 6.99
CA GLU A 128 7.70 -0.78 7.36
C GLU A 128 7.23 0.35 6.43
N PRO A 129 6.81 1.52 6.96
CA PRO A 129 6.34 2.63 6.13
C PRO A 129 7.38 3.13 5.12
N SER A 130 8.68 3.00 5.44
CA SER A 130 9.81 3.34 4.56
C SER A 130 9.94 2.40 3.35
N LYS A 131 9.42 1.18 3.44
CA LYS A 131 9.45 0.17 2.36
C LYS A 131 8.25 0.24 1.43
N VAL A 132 7.29 1.13 1.70
CA VAL A 132 6.10 1.32 0.86
C VAL A 132 6.40 2.26 -0.30
N LEU A 133 6.17 1.79 -1.51
CA LEU A 133 6.23 2.58 -2.73
C LEU A 133 4.85 3.14 -3.06
N LEU A 134 4.79 4.45 -3.32
CA LEU A 134 3.56 5.07 -3.79
C LEU A 134 3.26 4.61 -5.22
N PRO A 135 2.03 4.16 -5.51
CA PRO A 135 1.66 3.71 -6.84
C PRO A 135 1.40 4.91 -7.79
N PRO A 136 2.31 5.27 -8.70
CA PRO A 136 2.14 6.48 -9.52
C PRO A 136 0.93 6.37 -10.44
N LEU A 137 0.67 5.16 -10.95
CA LEU A 137 -0.48 4.88 -11.81
C LEU A 137 -1.81 5.17 -11.10
N HIS A 138 -2.01 4.67 -9.87
CA HIS A 138 -3.25 4.88 -9.12
C HIS A 138 -3.48 6.37 -8.79
N ILE A 139 -2.40 7.12 -8.51
CA ILE A 139 -2.47 8.57 -8.28
C ILE A 139 -2.89 9.29 -9.56
N ASN A 140 -2.24 9.01 -10.69
CA ASN A 140 -2.54 9.65 -11.97
C ASN A 140 -3.97 9.35 -12.43
N LEU A 141 -4.42 8.10 -12.33
CA LEU A 141 -5.79 7.70 -12.65
C LEU A 141 -6.80 8.39 -11.72
N GLY A 142 -6.48 8.52 -10.43
CA GLY A 142 -7.30 9.23 -9.46
C GLY A 142 -7.47 10.71 -9.82
N LEU A 143 -6.39 11.39 -10.18
CA LEU A 143 -6.40 12.80 -10.59
C LEU A 143 -7.18 13.00 -11.90
N LEU A 144 -6.91 12.18 -12.91
CA LEU A 144 -7.62 12.23 -14.19
C LEU A 144 -9.13 12.06 -13.99
N LYS A 145 -9.55 11.10 -13.14
CA LYS A 145 -10.95 10.89 -12.82
C LYS A 145 -11.61 12.12 -12.18
N GLN A 146 -10.90 12.86 -11.33
CA GLN A 146 -11.44 14.09 -10.74
C GLN A 146 -11.50 15.23 -11.75
N PHE A 147 -10.49 15.35 -12.62
CA PHE A 147 -10.49 16.33 -13.70
C PHE A 147 -11.66 16.11 -14.66
N VAL A 148 -11.87 14.89 -15.15
CA VAL A 148 -12.97 14.54 -16.05
C VAL A 148 -14.35 14.77 -15.41
N LYS A 149 -14.48 14.59 -14.09
CA LYS A 149 -15.73 14.87 -13.37
C LYS A 149 -16.05 16.36 -13.23
N ALA A 150 -15.05 17.22 -13.36
CA ALA A 150 -15.20 18.66 -13.21
C ALA A 150 -15.42 19.38 -14.55
N LEU A 151 -15.16 18.70 -15.67
CA LEU A 151 -15.60 19.09 -17.01
C LEU A 151 -17.10 18.82 -17.18
#